data_AF-A0A7X8QYB2-F1
#
_entry.id   AF-A0A7X8QYB2-F1
#
_cell.length_a   1.000
_cell.length_b   1.000
_cell.length_c   1.000
_cell.angle_alpha   90.00
_cell.angle_beta   90.00
_cell.angle_gamma   90.00
#
_symmetry.space_group_name_H-M   'P 1'
#
loop_
_entity.id
_entity.type
_entity.pdbx_description
1 polymer ?
#
loop_
_entity_poly.entity_id
_entity_poly.type
_entity_poly.pdbx_seq_one_letter_code
_entity_poly.pdbx_strand_id
1 'polypeptide(L)'
;MKRHLNIDIETFSSVDIKKSGLYKYVQSADFQILLFAYSLDGGPVQVIDLACGEGLPLDIAAALQDPAVVKHAYNASFEWYCLNKFYYSPLDQWRCTMLHGLYCGYTAGLAATAAALGLPEDKRKMSLGAALIRTFCMPATPTNKNGYRTRTLPHHEPEKWQLFKEYCKQDVVAEMEIERRLSAFPLPEREQKLWELDQRINACGVAVDTGLVEGALHCDAVVGGELMTEAIGLSGLENPKSVKQLSEWLTEETGEEISDLQKNTVAELIKATNNDTVRRMLEIRRELAKTSVKKYTAMREAVCADGRVRGLLQFYGANRTGRWAGRLVQVQNLPRNYLETLSHARDCVKAKKVDALKLIYGNVPDALSQLIRTAFIPAPGHVFVVADFSAIEARIIAWLAGEQWRLEVFATHGKIYEASASQMFGVPIEKIAKGNPEYELRQKGKVAELALGYQGASGALITMGALDMGLAEEELPEMVLRWRAANKRIVDLWYSLENAA
;
A
#
# COMPACT_ATOMS: atom_id res chain seq x y z
N MET A 1 -17.00 29.85 -21.09
CA MET A 1 -17.38 28.74 -20.19
C MET A 1 -16.42 27.59 -20.47
N LYS A 2 -15.86 26.92 -19.45
CA LYS A 2 -15.02 25.74 -19.70
C LYS A 2 -15.92 24.59 -20.19
N ARG A 3 -15.43 23.80 -21.13
CA ARG A 3 -16.10 22.60 -21.63
C ARG A 3 -15.71 21.40 -20.79
N HIS A 4 -16.56 20.38 -20.74
CA HIS A 4 -16.38 19.18 -19.93
C HIS A 4 -16.39 17.94 -20.81
N LEU A 5 -15.39 17.07 -20.67
CA LEU A 5 -15.26 15.82 -21.40
C LEU A 5 -15.11 14.67 -20.40
N ASN A 6 -16.18 13.91 -20.19
CA ASN A 6 -16.19 12.71 -19.35
C ASN A 6 -15.78 11.51 -20.20
N ILE A 7 -14.83 10.71 -19.72
CA ILE A 7 -14.17 9.65 -20.50
C ILE A 7 -14.13 8.37 -19.68
N ASP A 8 -14.40 7.25 -20.35
CA ASP A 8 -14.06 5.91 -19.90
C ASP A 8 -13.38 5.15 -21.06
N ILE A 9 -12.36 4.34 -20.75
CA ILE A 9 -11.66 3.55 -21.74
C ILE A 9 -11.53 2.10 -21.31
N GLU A 10 -11.68 1.20 -22.27
CA GLU A 10 -11.35 -0.20 -22.07
C GLU A 10 -10.06 -0.53 -22.78
N THR A 11 -9.18 -1.28 -22.13
CA THR A 11 -7.81 -1.50 -22.61
C THR A 11 -7.41 -2.96 -22.56
N PHE A 12 -6.40 -3.33 -23.34
CA PHE A 12 -5.76 -4.64 -23.29
C PHE A 12 -4.26 -4.47 -23.11
N SER A 13 -3.62 -5.39 -22.39
CA SER A 13 -2.18 -5.63 -22.39
C SER A 13 -1.89 -7.03 -21.86
N SER A 14 -0.81 -7.65 -22.33
CA SER A 14 -0.36 -8.95 -21.83
C SER A 14 0.16 -8.90 -20.38
N VAL A 15 0.47 -7.71 -19.89
CA VAL A 15 0.94 -7.50 -18.52
C VAL A 15 -0.23 -7.52 -17.54
N ASP A 16 -0.08 -8.21 -16.41
CA ASP A 16 -1.06 -8.17 -15.33
C ASP A 16 -0.96 -6.83 -14.58
N ILE A 17 -2.01 -6.00 -14.69
CA ILE A 17 -2.06 -4.68 -14.04
C ILE A 17 -2.09 -4.75 -12.51
N LYS A 18 -2.68 -5.81 -11.92
CA LYS A 18 -2.76 -5.93 -10.45
C LYS A 18 -1.39 -6.21 -9.84
N LYS A 19 -0.53 -6.93 -10.56
CA LYS A 19 0.85 -7.23 -10.15
C LYS A 19 1.82 -6.11 -10.49
N SER A 20 1.73 -5.60 -11.72
CA SER A 20 2.75 -4.73 -12.31
C SER A 20 2.43 -3.24 -12.18
N GLY A 21 1.17 -2.91 -11.90
CA GLY A 21 0.67 -1.53 -11.86
C GLY A 21 0.43 -0.92 -13.24
N LEU A 22 -0.27 0.22 -13.23
CA LEU A 22 -0.66 1.00 -14.42
C LEU A 22 0.49 1.26 -15.39
N TYR A 23 1.63 1.72 -14.87
CA TYR A 23 2.71 2.23 -15.71
C TYR A 23 3.37 1.13 -16.54
N LYS A 24 3.67 -0.01 -15.91
CA LYS A 24 4.22 -1.18 -16.61
C LYS A 24 3.20 -1.80 -17.55
N TYR A 25 1.92 -1.83 -17.14
CA TYR A 25 0.81 -2.30 -17.96
C TYR A 25 0.72 -1.56 -19.30
N VAL A 26 0.74 -0.22 -19.27
CA VAL A 26 0.66 0.64 -20.46
C VAL A 26 1.96 0.61 -21.27
N GLN A 27 3.12 0.40 -20.66
CA GLN A 27 4.40 0.26 -21.37
C GLN A 27 4.53 -1.04 -22.17
N SER A 28 3.63 -2.01 -21.99
CA SER A 28 3.66 -3.23 -22.81
C SER A 28 3.60 -2.90 -24.30
N ALA A 29 4.33 -3.69 -25.10
CA ALA A 29 4.39 -3.52 -26.55
C ALA A 29 3.03 -3.78 -27.22
N ASP A 30 2.22 -4.65 -26.62
CA ASP A 30 0.89 -5.02 -27.11
C ASP A 30 -0.26 -4.25 -26.44
N PHE A 31 0.05 -3.21 -25.65
CA PHE A 31 -0.99 -2.40 -25.02
C PHE A 31 -1.84 -1.66 -26.06
N GLN A 32 -3.17 -1.76 -25.92
CA GLN A 32 -4.15 -1.17 -26.81
C GLN A 32 -5.28 -0.53 -26.01
N ILE A 33 -5.76 0.63 -26.48
CA ILE A 33 -7.09 1.13 -26.11
C ILE A 33 -8.08 0.49 -27.08
N LEU A 34 -9.06 -0.22 -26.52
CA LEU A 34 -10.03 -1.01 -27.25
C LEU A 34 -11.30 -0.24 -27.55
N LEU A 35 -11.84 0.41 -26.52
CA LEU A 35 -13.05 1.22 -26.57
C LEU A 35 -12.75 2.57 -25.92
N PHE A 36 -13.34 3.62 -26.46
CA PHE A 36 -13.31 4.96 -25.88
C PHE A 36 -14.74 5.46 -25.79
N ALA A 37 -15.32 5.47 -24.60
CA ALA A 37 -16.61 6.07 -24.34
C ALA A 37 -16.44 7.50 -23.81
N TYR A 38 -17.33 8.39 -24.24
CA TYR A 38 -17.25 9.78 -23.80
C TYR A 38 -18.60 10.50 -23.82
N SER A 39 -18.69 11.55 -23.01
CA SER A 39 -19.73 12.58 -23.08
C SER A 39 -19.09 13.95 -23.10
N LEU A 40 -19.59 14.82 -23.98
CA LEU A 40 -19.15 16.20 -24.12
C LEU A 40 -20.25 17.13 -23.60
N ASP A 41 -19.90 17.97 -22.63
CA ASP A 41 -20.78 18.96 -22.01
C ASP A 41 -22.10 18.35 -21.46
N GLY A 42 -22.04 17.11 -20.97
CA GLY A 42 -23.21 16.37 -20.45
C GLY A 42 -24.17 15.84 -21.52
N GLY A 43 -23.75 15.85 -22.78
CA GLY A 43 -24.51 15.27 -23.90
C GLY A 43 -24.62 13.74 -23.86
N PRO A 44 -25.33 13.13 -24.83
CA PRO A 44 -25.44 11.67 -24.92
C PRO A 44 -24.08 10.99 -24.99
N VAL A 45 -23.91 9.91 -24.22
CA VAL A 45 -22.66 9.14 -24.22
C VAL A 45 -22.49 8.40 -25.54
N GLN A 46 -21.34 8.60 -26.17
CA GLN A 46 -20.91 7.91 -27.38
C GLN A 46 -19.80 6.92 -27.06
N VAL A 47 -19.59 5.92 -27.93
CA VAL A 47 -18.48 4.96 -27.83
C VAL A 47 -17.83 4.80 -29.19
N ILE A 48 -16.49 4.75 -29.18
CA ILE A 48 -15.65 4.57 -30.36
C ILE A 48 -14.99 3.19 -30.23
N ASP A 49 -15.19 2.34 -31.24
CA ASP A 49 -14.64 0.99 -31.35
C ASP A 49 -13.27 0.99 -32.04
N LEU A 50 -12.26 1.44 -31.29
CA LEU A 50 -10.87 1.49 -31.76
C LEU A 50 -10.34 0.09 -32.12
N ALA A 51 -10.78 -0.96 -31.43
CA ALA A 51 -10.38 -2.34 -31.72
C ALA A 51 -10.90 -2.85 -33.08
N CYS A 52 -11.98 -2.28 -33.59
CA CYS A 52 -12.53 -2.60 -34.91
C CYS A 52 -12.23 -1.53 -35.98
N GLY A 53 -11.25 -0.65 -35.73
CA GLY A 53 -10.72 0.27 -36.73
C GLY A 53 -11.41 1.64 -36.80
N GLU A 54 -12.33 1.96 -35.89
CA GLU A 54 -12.80 3.34 -35.75
C GLU A 54 -11.66 4.25 -35.27
N GLY A 55 -11.71 5.53 -35.61
CA GLY A 55 -10.74 6.54 -35.19
C GLY A 55 -11.38 7.54 -34.23
N LEU A 56 -10.57 8.15 -33.37
CA LEU A 56 -11.04 9.26 -32.54
C LEU A 56 -11.45 10.44 -33.45
N PRO A 57 -12.66 11.00 -33.30
CA PRO A 57 -13.04 12.24 -33.99
C PRO A 57 -12.03 13.37 -33.71
N LEU A 58 -11.74 14.18 -34.72
CA LEU A 58 -10.68 15.22 -34.65
C LEU A 58 -10.95 16.24 -33.54
N ASP A 59 -12.21 16.61 -33.33
CA ASP A 59 -12.64 17.52 -32.27
C ASP A 59 -12.44 16.92 -30.87
N ILE A 60 -12.69 15.62 -30.70
CA ILE A 60 -12.43 14.91 -29.43
C ILE A 60 -10.93 14.76 -29.19
N ALA A 61 -10.15 14.42 -30.22
CA ALA A 61 -8.70 14.34 -30.12
C ALA A 61 -8.09 15.71 -29.75
N ALA A 62 -8.58 16.81 -30.35
CA ALA A 62 -8.16 18.17 -30.01
C ALA A 62 -8.54 18.55 -28.57
N ALA A 63 -9.73 18.14 -28.11
CA ALA A 63 -10.21 18.40 -26.75
C ALA A 63 -9.33 17.80 -25.64
N LEU A 64 -8.57 16.72 -25.93
CA LEU A 64 -7.62 16.14 -24.97
C LEU A 64 -6.49 17.10 -24.59
N GLN A 65 -6.10 18.01 -25.49
CA GLN A 65 -5.02 18.99 -25.30
C GLN A 65 -5.54 20.39 -24.95
N ASP A 66 -6.78 20.70 -25.31
CA ASP A 66 -7.36 22.04 -25.19
C ASP A 66 -7.46 22.48 -23.72
N PRO A 67 -6.81 23.60 -23.32
CA PRO A 67 -6.91 24.15 -21.96
C PRO A 67 -8.30 24.66 -21.59
N ALA A 68 -9.19 24.87 -22.56
CA ALA A 68 -10.59 25.21 -22.32
C ALA A 68 -11.46 23.98 -21.97
N VAL A 69 -10.93 22.75 -22.11
CA VAL A 69 -11.65 21.50 -21.84
C VAL A 69 -11.11 20.83 -20.58
N VAL A 70 -11.98 20.61 -19.60
CA VAL A 70 -11.70 19.80 -18.41
C VAL A 70 -12.07 18.35 -18.70
N LYS A 71 -11.14 17.43 -18.46
CA LYS A 71 -11.34 15.99 -18.60
C LYS A 71 -11.76 15.40 -17.27
N HIS A 72 -12.72 14.51 -17.30
CA HIS A 72 -13.22 13.77 -16.14
C HIS A 72 -13.15 12.29 -16.43
N ALA A 73 -12.79 11.54 -15.42
CA ALA A 73 -12.90 10.08 -15.43
C ALA A 73 -12.97 9.59 -13.99
N TYR A 74 -13.59 8.43 -13.79
CA TYR A 74 -13.76 7.90 -12.45
C TYR A 74 -12.40 7.64 -11.81
N ASN A 75 -11.47 6.96 -12.48
CA ASN A 75 -10.11 6.74 -12.02
C ASN A 75 -9.09 7.51 -12.87
N ALA A 76 -9.25 8.82 -13.00
CA ALA A 76 -8.54 9.67 -13.98
C ALA A 76 -7.03 9.47 -14.13
N SER A 77 -6.30 8.95 -13.15
CA SER A 77 -4.88 8.62 -13.32
C SER A 77 -4.65 7.51 -14.38
N PHE A 78 -5.58 6.56 -14.45
CA PHE A 78 -5.59 5.48 -15.43
C PHE A 78 -5.82 6.02 -16.84
N GLU A 79 -6.94 6.71 -17.06
CA GLU A 79 -7.30 7.27 -18.37
C GLU A 79 -6.23 8.25 -18.85
N TRP A 80 -5.78 9.15 -17.97
CA TRP A 80 -4.72 10.11 -18.28
C TRP A 80 -3.45 9.43 -18.79
N TYR A 81 -2.93 8.42 -18.08
CA TYR A 81 -1.66 7.79 -18.47
C TYR A 81 -1.81 6.92 -19.71
N CYS A 82 -2.91 6.18 -19.83
CA CYS A 82 -3.23 5.37 -21.00
C CYS A 82 -3.34 6.24 -22.27
N LEU A 83 -4.07 7.37 -22.20
CA LEU A 83 -4.24 8.27 -23.33
C LEU A 83 -2.93 8.97 -23.68
N ASN A 84 -2.12 9.39 -22.69
CA ASN A 84 -0.82 10.02 -22.94
C ASN A 84 0.21 9.13 -23.64
N LYS A 85 -0.05 7.82 -23.79
CA LYS A 85 0.74 6.98 -24.69
C LYS A 85 0.55 7.34 -26.17
N PHE A 86 -0.62 7.86 -26.55
CA PHE A 86 -1.01 8.10 -27.93
C PHE A 86 -1.33 9.57 -28.22
N TYR A 87 -1.90 10.28 -27.25
CA TYR A 87 -2.36 11.66 -27.35
C TYR A 87 -1.87 12.44 -26.14
N TYR A 88 -1.10 13.51 -26.36
CA TYR A 88 -0.73 14.41 -25.27
C TYR A 88 -2.00 14.92 -24.57
N SER A 89 -2.05 14.85 -23.24
CA SER A 89 -3.15 15.41 -22.45
C SER A 89 -2.61 15.93 -21.10
N PRO A 90 -2.59 17.25 -20.88
CA PRO A 90 -2.04 17.86 -19.67
C PRO A 90 -2.76 17.43 -18.40
N LEU A 91 -2.00 16.98 -17.39
CA LEU A 91 -2.53 16.42 -16.14
C LEU A 91 -3.41 17.42 -15.33
N ASP A 92 -3.06 18.70 -15.34
CA ASP A 92 -3.77 19.75 -14.60
C ASP A 92 -5.20 20.01 -15.13
N GLN A 93 -5.49 19.51 -16.34
CA GLN A 93 -6.80 19.56 -16.97
C GLN A 93 -7.71 18.37 -16.59
N TRP A 94 -7.22 17.42 -15.77
CA TRP A 94 -7.97 16.23 -15.35
C TRP A 94 -8.61 16.38 -13.97
N ARG A 95 -9.80 15.79 -13.81
CA ARG A 95 -10.53 15.64 -12.55
C ARG A 95 -10.86 14.18 -12.32
N CYS A 96 -10.66 13.75 -11.08
CA CYS A 96 -10.82 12.35 -10.67
C CYS A 96 -12.05 12.21 -9.78
N THR A 97 -13.09 11.59 -10.30
CA THR A 97 -14.36 11.46 -9.57
C THR A 97 -14.25 10.46 -8.42
N MET A 98 -13.35 9.47 -8.52
CA MET A 98 -12.98 8.62 -7.38
C MET A 98 -12.34 9.45 -6.25
N LEU A 99 -11.43 10.38 -6.55
CA LEU A 99 -10.84 11.25 -5.53
C LEU A 99 -11.91 12.09 -4.85
N HIS A 100 -12.82 12.69 -5.63
CA HIS A 100 -13.92 13.48 -5.08
C HIS A 100 -14.79 12.65 -4.14
N GLY A 101 -15.11 11.40 -4.52
CA GLY A 101 -15.80 10.45 -3.64
C GLY A 101 -15.03 10.15 -2.35
N LEU A 102 -13.73 9.87 -2.46
CA LEU A 102 -12.87 9.59 -1.29
C LEU A 102 -12.78 10.79 -0.33
N TYR A 103 -12.69 12.01 -0.88
CA TYR A 103 -12.71 13.26 -0.11
C TYR A 103 -14.00 13.40 0.69
N CYS A 104 -15.14 13.09 0.07
CA CYS A 104 -16.45 13.09 0.71
C CYS A 104 -16.69 11.88 1.64
N GLY A 105 -15.68 11.06 1.91
CA GLY A 105 -15.77 9.92 2.84
C GLY A 105 -16.33 8.63 2.23
N TYR A 106 -16.62 8.59 0.93
CA TYR A 106 -17.06 7.38 0.26
C TYR A 106 -15.90 6.41 -0.01
N THR A 107 -16.24 5.14 -0.26
CA THR A 107 -15.27 4.11 -0.66
C THR A 107 -14.82 4.28 -2.11
N ALA A 108 -13.65 3.74 -2.45
CA ALA A 108 -13.19 3.62 -3.83
C ALA A 108 -13.98 2.54 -4.59
N GLY A 109 -14.06 2.69 -5.92
CA GLY A 109 -14.67 1.76 -6.85
C GLY A 109 -16.06 2.22 -7.31
N LEU A 110 -16.22 2.38 -8.64
CA LEU A 110 -17.40 3.02 -9.25
C LEU A 110 -18.72 2.43 -8.77
N ALA A 111 -18.86 1.09 -8.79
CA ALA A 111 -20.07 0.40 -8.33
C ALA A 111 -20.34 0.60 -6.83
N ALA A 112 -19.29 0.58 -6.00
CA ALA A 112 -19.43 0.72 -4.55
C ALA A 112 -19.80 2.16 -4.17
N THR A 113 -19.17 3.16 -4.80
CA THR A 113 -19.54 4.57 -4.65
C THR A 113 -20.97 4.83 -5.14
N ALA A 114 -21.34 4.29 -6.32
CA ALA A 114 -22.69 4.44 -6.88
C ALA A 114 -23.77 3.87 -5.95
N ALA A 115 -23.51 2.70 -5.37
CA ALA A 115 -24.41 2.08 -4.40
C ALA A 115 -24.54 2.92 -3.12
N ALA A 116 -23.41 3.40 -2.56
CA ALA A 116 -23.39 4.22 -1.36
C ALA A 116 -24.10 5.57 -1.54
N LEU A 117 -24.03 6.15 -2.74
CA LEU A 117 -24.76 7.37 -3.10
C LEU A 117 -26.23 7.14 -3.44
N GLY A 118 -26.69 5.88 -3.52
CA GLY A 118 -28.06 5.54 -3.87
C GLY A 118 -28.42 5.89 -5.31
N LEU A 119 -27.51 5.65 -6.28
CA LEU A 119 -27.83 5.83 -7.70
C LEU A 119 -28.98 4.87 -8.10
N PRO A 120 -29.88 5.28 -9.00
CA PRO A 120 -30.91 4.38 -9.53
C PRO A 120 -30.27 3.31 -10.41
N GLU A 121 -30.94 2.16 -10.58
CA GLU A 121 -30.36 0.96 -11.22
C GLU A 121 -29.89 1.22 -12.66
N ASP A 122 -30.65 2.00 -13.42
CA ASP A 122 -30.36 2.45 -14.80
C ASP A 122 -29.12 3.37 -14.90
N LYS A 123 -28.61 3.89 -13.78
CA LYS A 123 -27.39 4.69 -13.70
C LYS A 123 -26.23 3.98 -12.99
N ARG A 124 -26.38 2.71 -12.65
CA ARG A 124 -25.31 1.91 -12.04
C ARG A 124 -24.50 1.18 -13.11
N LYS A 125 -23.25 0.84 -12.73
CA LYS A 125 -22.37 -0.05 -13.49
C LYS A 125 -23.02 -1.43 -13.67
N MET A 126 -22.89 -2.02 -14.87
CA MET A 126 -23.45 -3.36 -15.15
C MET A 126 -22.70 -4.46 -14.36
N SER A 127 -23.45 -5.42 -13.80
CA SER A 127 -22.89 -6.53 -13.02
C SER A 127 -22.00 -7.49 -13.83
N LEU A 128 -22.23 -7.58 -15.14
CA LEU A 128 -21.48 -8.45 -16.07
C LEU A 128 -20.09 -7.91 -16.42
N GLY A 129 -19.76 -6.65 -16.06
CA GLY A 129 -18.51 -5.98 -16.46
C GLY A 129 -17.24 -6.78 -16.14
N ALA A 130 -17.17 -7.38 -14.94
CA ALA A 130 -16.01 -8.17 -14.54
C ALA A 130 -15.75 -9.40 -15.44
N ALA A 131 -16.80 -10.00 -16.00
CA ALA A 131 -16.67 -11.11 -16.93
C ALA A 131 -16.23 -10.62 -18.33
N LEU A 132 -16.72 -9.47 -18.77
CA LEU A 132 -16.35 -8.86 -20.05
C LEU A 132 -14.89 -8.38 -20.04
N ILE A 133 -14.44 -7.72 -18.97
CA ILE A 133 -13.03 -7.35 -18.76
C ILE A 133 -12.13 -8.58 -18.81
N ARG A 134 -12.47 -9.67 -18.09
CA ARG A 134 -11.70 -10.93 -18.15
C ARG A 134 -11.64 -11.52 -19.55
N THR A 135 -12.67 -11.29 -20.36
CA THR A 135 -12.77 -11.85 -21.72
C THR A 135 -11.89 -11.07 -22.70
N PHE A 136 -11.98 -9.73 -22.70
CA PHE A 136 -11.38 -8.89 -23.75
C PHE A 136 -10.11 -8.13 -23.33
N CYS A 137 -9.96 -7.81 -22.05
CA CYS A 137 -8.87 -6.97 -21.52
C CYS A 137 -7.68 -7.76 -20.98
N MET A 138 -7.83 -9.08 -20.83
CA MET A 138 -6.83 -9.98 -20.26
C MET A 138 -6.39 -11.06 -21.26
N PRO A 139 -5.14 -11.57 -21.16
CA PRO A 139 -4.72 -12.75 -21.90
C PRO A 139 -5.62 -13.95 -21.61
N ALA A 140 -5.84 -14.77 -22.64
CA ALA A 140 -6.53 -16.05 -22.51
C ALA A 140 -5.51 -17.19 -22.39
N THR A 141 -5.73 -18.10 -21.46
CA THR A 141 -4.97 -19.35 -21.40
C THR A 141 -5.25 -20.18 -22.67
N PRO A 142 -4.23 -20.59 -23.44
CA PRO A 142 -4.43 -21.44 -24.61
C PRO A 142 -5.00 -22.80 -24.20
N THR A 143 -6.14 -23.18 -24.78
CA THR A 143 -6.78 -24.47 -24.54
C THR A 143 -7.34 -25.03 -25.85
N ASN A 144 -7.55 -26.34 -25.91
CA ASN A 144 -8.18 -26.95 -27.09
C ASN A 144 -9.56 -26.32 -27.39
N LYS A 145 -10.32 -25.97 -26.35
CA LYS A 145 -11.67 -25.36 -26.49
C LYS A 145 -11.68 -23.97 -27.13
N ASN A 146 -10.60 -23.20 -27.00
CA ASN A 146 -10.51 -21.86 -27.57
C ASN A 146 -9.58 -21.79 -28.80
N GLY A 147 -9.26 -22.93 -29.40
CA GLY A 147 -8.36 -23.01 -30.56
C GLY A 147 -6.92 -22.58 -30.24
N TYR A 148 -6.47 -22.79 -28.99
CA TYR A 148 -5.16 -22.36 -28.50
C TYR A 148 -4.88 -20.85 -28.62
N ARG A 149 -5.94 -20.03 -28.70
CA ARG A 149 -5.80 -18.58 -28.74
C ARG A 149 -5.24 -18.04 -27.42
N THR A 150 -4.35 -17.05 -27.52
CA THR A 150 -3.77 -16.34 -26.38
C THR A 150 -4.55 -15.09 -25.97
N ARG A 151 -5.57 -14.72 -26.77
CA ARG A 151 -6.45 -13.55 -26.53
C ARG A 151 -7.80 -13.75 -27.21
N THR A 152 -8.86 -13.17 -26.63
CA THR A 152 -10.17 -13.05 -27.28
C THR A 152 -10.27 -11.71 -28.01
N LEU A 153 -10.59 -11.74 -29.30
CA LEU A 153 -10.79 -10.57 -30.15
C LEU A 153 -12.29 -10.32 -30.36
N PRO A 154 -12.72 -9.11 -30.77
CA PRO A 154 -14.13 -8.77 -30.95
C PRO A 154 -14.92 -9.79 -31.79
N HIS A 155 -14.36 -10.23 -32.92
CA HIS A 155 -15.00 -11.17 -33.84
C HIS A 155 -15.14 -12.60 -33.27
N HIS A 156 -14.41 -12.96 -32.22
CA HIS A 156 -14.56 -14.26 -31.57
C HIS A 156 -15.85 -14.34 -30.73
N GLU A 157 -16.34 -13.20 -30.21
CA GLU A 157 -17.47 -13.13 -29.28
C GLU A 157 -18.30 -11.85 -29.57
N PRO A 158 -18.90 -11.72 -30.76
CA PRO A 158 -19.48 -10.45 -31.24
C PRO A 158 -20.62 -9.93 -30.37
N GLU A 159 -21.48 -10.81 -29.84
CA GLU A 159 -22.58 -10.41 -28.94
C GLU A 159 -22.05 -9.86 -27.61
N LYS A 160 -21.03 -10.51 -27.02
CA LYS A 160 -20.37 -10.01 -25.82
C LYS A 160 -19.61 -8.72 -26.09
N TRP A 161 -19.08 -8.54 -27.28
CA TRP A 161 -18.43 -7.29 -27.68
C TRP A 161 -19.42 -6.12 -27.69
N GLN A 162 -20.63 -6.32 -28.22
CA GLN A 162 -21.66 -5.28 -28.17
C GLN A 162 -22.08 -4.96 -26.73
N LEU A 163 -22.23 -5.98 -25.88
CA LEU A 163 -22.47 -5.76 -24.45
C LEU A 163 -21.33 -4.99 -23.78
N PHE A 164 -20.09 -5.20 -24.23
CA PHE A 164 -18.92 -4.51 -23.68
C PHE A 164 -18.88 -3.03 -24.08
N LYS A 165 -19.36 -2.67 -25.27
CA LYS A 165 -19.57 -1.27 -25.68
C LYS A 165 -20.59 -0.57 -24.81
N GLU A 166 -21.75 -1.20 -24.58
CA GLU A 166 -22.79 -0.64 -23.71
C GLU A 166 -22.32 -0.51 -22.27
N TYR A 167 -21.54 -1.48 -21.79
CA TYR A 167 -20.89 -1.41 -20.50
C TYR A 167 -19.94 -0.21 -20.36
N CYS A 168 -19.06 0.03 -21.34
CA CYS A 168 -18.14 1.18 -21.32
C CYS A 168 -18.91 2.52 -21.34
N LYS A 169 -20.00 2.62 -22.12
CA LYS A 169 -20.90 3.79 -22.09
C LYS A 169 -21.54 3.98 -20.72
N GLN A 170 -22.01 2.89 -20.12
CA GLN A 170 -22.69 2.93 -18.82
C GLN A 170 -21.77 3.39 -17.70
N ASP A 171 -20.47 3.10 -17.76
CA ASP A 171 -19.50 3.58 -16.78
C ASP A 171 -19.36 5.12 -16.83
N VAL A 172 -19.41 5.75 -18.02
CA VAL A 172 -19.47 7.22 -18.17
C VAL A 172 -20.77 7.80 -17.58
N VAL A 173 -21.92 7.14 -17.82
CA VAL A 173 -23.20 7.57 -17.22
C VAL A 173 -23.15 7.54 -15.70
N ALA A 174 -22.62 6.45 -15.13
CA ALA A 174 -22.50 6.30 -13.69
C ALA A 174 -21.53 7.33 -13.09
N GLU A 175 -20.40 7.56 -13.74
CA GLU A 175 -19.39 8.55 -13.34
C GLU A 175 -19.98 9.97 -13.30
N MET A 176 -20.65 10.42 -14.37
CA MET A 176 -21.30 11.72 -14.44
C MET A 176 -22.37 11.91 -13.36
N GLU A 177 -23.17 10.87 -13.08
CA GLU A 177 -24.18 10.97 -12.03
C GLU A 177 -23.55 11.04 -10.63
N ILE A 178 -22.44 10.36 -10.39
CA ILE A 178 -21.67 10.50 -9.14
C ILE A 178 -21.13 11.94 -9.04
N GLU A 179 -20.45 12.45 -10.07
CA GLU A 179 -19.94 13.82 -10.11
C GLU A 179 -21.06 14.83 -9.80
N ARG A 180 -22.21 14.69 -10.46
CA ARG A 180 -23.39 15.53 -10.24
C ARG A 180 -23.86 15.52 -8.79
N ARG A 181 -23.92 14.36 -8.13
CA ARG A 181 -24.33 14.26 -6.71
C ARG A 181 -23.29 14.83 -5.76
N LEU A 182 -22.01 14.65 -6.06
CA LEU A 182 -20.91 15.18 -5.26
C LEU A 182 -20.68 16.69 -5.47
N SER A 183 -21.25 17.28 -6.52
CA SER A 183 -21.07 18.71 -6.85
C SER A 183 -21.49 19.68 -5.75
N ALA A 184 -22.38 19.27 -4.84
CA ALA A 184 -22.76 20.04 -3.65
C ALA A 184 -21.60 20.20 -2.64
N PHE A 185 -20.59 19.33 -2.71
CA PHE A 185 -19.42 19.31 -1.83
C PHE A 185 -18.14 19.39 -2.67
N PRO A 186 -17.84 20.55 -3.29
CA PRO A 186 -16.77 20.66 -4.25
C PRO A 186 -15.41 20.30 -3.64
N LEU A 187 -14.60 19.57 -4.40
CA LEU A 187 -13.23 19.25 -4.00
C LEU A 187 -12.40 20.55 -3.89
N PRO A 188 -11.76 20.84 -2.74
CA PRO A 188 -10.94 22.02 -2.60
C PRO A 188 -9.76 22.03 -3.58
N GLU A 189 -9.38 23.21 -4.08
CA GLU A 189 -8.27 23.35 -5.03
C GLU A 189 -6.95 22.78 -4.49
N ARG A 190 -6.71 22.93 -3.19
CA ARG A 190 -5.53 22.34 -2.53
C ARG A 190 -5.49 20.83 -2.66
N GLU A 191 -6.62 20.15 -2.46
CA GLU A 191 -6.71 18.68 -2.58
C GLU A 191 -6.48 18.24 -4.03
N GLN A 192 -7.05 18.97 -4.99
CA GLN A 192 -6.78 18.75 -6.41
C GLN A 192 -5.29 18.89 -6.73
N LYS A 193 -4.61 19.91 -6.21
CA LYS A 193 -3.16 20.09 -6.41
C LYS A 193 -2.32 19.00 -5.75
N LEU A 194 -2.74 18.48 -4.60
CA LEU A 194 -2.10 17.33 -3.97
C LEU A 194 -2.28 16.06 -4.80
N TRP A 195 -3.43 15.85 -5.43
CA TRP A 195 -3.64 14.75 -6.35
C TRP A 195 -2.79 14.87 -7.62
N GLU A 196 -2.69 16.07 -8.21
CA GLU A 196 -1.79 16.34 -9.34
C GLU A 196 -0.33 16.03 -8.97
N LEU A 197 0.11 16.46 -7.78
CA LEU A 197 1.44 16.15 -7.26
C LEU A 197 1.65 14.64 -7.08
N ASP A 198 0.68 13.93 -6.53
CA ASP A 198 0.69 12.48 -6.39
C ASP A 198 0.85 11.77 -7.75
N GLN A 199 0.12 12.21 -8.78
CA GLN A 199 0.24 11.63 -10.12
C GLN A 199 1.62 11.89 -10.72
N ARG A 200 2.20 13.08 -10.52
CA ARG A 200 3.57 13.40 -10.95
C ARG A 200 4.62 12.55 -10.22
N ILE A 201 4.49 12.38 -8.91
CA ILE A 201 5.38 11.52 -8.11
C ILE A 201 5.31 10.09 -8.62
N ASN A 202 4.10 9.57 -8.83
CA ASN A 202 3.90 8.20 -9.28
C ASN A 202 4.39 7.97 -10.72
N ALA A 203 4.17 8.92 -11.63
CA ALA A 203 4.66 8.86 -13.01
C ALA A 203 6.18 9.02 -13.10
N CYS A 204 6.80 9.79 -12.20
CA CYS A 204 8.25 9.84 -12.07
C CYS A 204 8.80 8.51 -11.55
N GLY A 205 8.20 7.95 -10.48
CA GLY A 205 8.66 6.72 -9.85
C GLY A 205 10.05 6.85 -9.20
N VAL A 206 10.68 5.71 -8.91
CA VAL A 206 12.03 5.62 -8.31
C VAL A 206 12.83 4.51 -8.98
N ALA A 207 14.12 4.74 -9.21
CA ALA A 207 14.99 3.74 -9.82
C ALA A 207 15.27 2.58 -8.86
N VAL A 208 15.44 1.39 -9.42
CA VAL A 208 15.79 0.19 -8.66
C VAL A 208 17.07 -0.48 -9.17
N ASP A 209 17.88 -0.98 -8.24
CA ASP A 209 19.04 -1.82 -8.53
C ASP A 209 18.54 -3.23 -8.91
N THR A 210 18.28 -3.43 -10.20
CA THR A 210 17.76 -4.71 -10.73
C THR A 210 18.72 -5.87 -10.44
N GLY A 211 20.03 -5.63 -10.41
CA GLY A 211 21.01 -6.64 -10.03
C GLY A 211 20.85 -7.10 -8.59
N LEU A 212 20.55 -6.18 -7.66
CA LEU A 212 20.25 -6.53 -6.28
C LEU A 212 18.91 -7.28 -6.16
N VAL A 213 17.89 -6.85 -6.90
CA VAL A 213 16.57 -7.50 -6.90
C VAL A 213 16.68 -8.95 -7.38
N GLU A 214 17.30 -9.19 -8.53
CA GLU A 214 17.48 -10.54 -9.08
C GLU A 214 18.42 -11.40 -8.22
N GLY A 215 19.46 -10.79 -7.65
CA GLY A 215 20.35 -11.46 -6.70
C GLY A 215 19.60 -11.92 -5.45
N ALA A 216 18.77 -11.06 -4.87
CA ALA A 216 17.99 -11.37 -3.67
C ALA A 216 16.97 -12.49 -3.93
N LEU A 217 16.25 -12.43 -5.06
CA LEU A 217 15.29 -13.47 -5.45
C LEU A 217 15.98 -14.83 -5.68
N HIS A 218 17.18 -14.82 -6.27
CA HIS A 218 17.97 -16.03 -6.44
C HIS A 218 18.42 -16.61 -5.09
N CYS A 219 19.01 -15.79 -4.22
CA CYS A 219 19.46 -16.24 -2.89
C CYS A 219 18.30 -16.79 -2.06
N ASP A 220 17.14 -16.14 -2.09
CA ASP A 220 15.94 -16.63 -1.41
C ASP A 220 15.46 -17.97 -1.97
N ALA A 221 15.44 -18.14 -3.29
CA ALA A 221 15.02 -19.40 -3.90
C ALA A 221 15.94 -20.57 -3.50
N VAL A 222 17.26 -20.34 -3.47
CA VAL A 222 18.24 -21.35 -3.06
C VAL A 222 18.05 -21.71 -1.58
N VAL A 223 18.10 -20.72 -0.69
CA VAL A 223 17.99 -20.95 0.76
C VAL A 223 16.62 -21.49 1.13
N GLY A 224 15.55 -20.99 0.52
CA GLY A 224 14.20 -21.50 0.73
C GLY A 224 14.02 -22.94 0.26
N GLY A 225 14.72 -23.36 -0.78
CA GLY A 225 14.77 -24.75 -1.22
C GLY A 225 15.46 -25.66 -0.20
N GLU A 226 16.65 -25.26 0.26
CA GLU A 226 17.42 -26.01 1.29
C GLU A 226 16.64 -26.14 2.60
N LEU A 227 16.07 -25.04 3.10
CA LEU A 227 15.24 -25.01 4.30
C LEU A 227 14.00 -25.91 4.15
N MET A 228 13.39 -25.94 2.96
CA MET A 228 12.25 -26.82 2.69
C MET A 228 12.67 -28.29 2.72
N THR A 229 13.80 -28.64 2.11
CA THR A 229 14.35 -30.00 2.18
C THR A 229 14.67 -30.42 3.61
N GLU A 230 15.30 -29.53 4.38
CA GLU A 230 15.59 -29.75 5.80
C GLU A 230 14.29 -29.95 6.61
N ALA A 231 13.29 -29.09 6.41
CA ALA A 231 11.99 -29.20 7.07
C ALA A 231 11.29 -30.53 6.79
N ILE A 232 11.30 -30.99 5.52
CA ILE A 232 10.74 -32.28 5.14
C ILE A 232 11.53 -33.41 5.83
N GLY A 233 12.86 -33.32 5.89
CA GLY A 233 13.71 -34.30 6.56
C GLY A 233 13.46 -34.40 8.07
N LEU A 234 13.19 -33.28 8.73
CA LEU A 234 12.93 -33.23 10.17
C LEU A 234 11.52 -33.69 10.53
N SER A 235 10.51 -33.33 9.72
CA SER A 235 9.10 -33.52 10.07
C SER A 235 8.43 -34.70 9.36
N GLY A 236 8.99 -35.19 8.25
CA GLY A 236 8.33 -36.16 7.37
C GLY A 236 7.10 -35.63 6.63
N LEU A 237 6.77 -34.34 6.77
CA LEU A 237 5.58 -33.74 6.16
C LEU A 237 5.76 -33.58 4.64
N GLU A 238 4.69 -33.82 3.88
CA GLU A 238 4.67 -33.52 2.45
C GLU A 238 4.76 -32.02 2.18
N ASN A 239 4.14 -31.20 3.04
CA ASN A 239 4.16 -29.74 2.91
C ASN A 239 4.33 -29.05 4.27
N PRO A 240 5.58 -28.87 4.74
CA PRO A 240 5.90 -28.10 5.94
C PRO A 240 5.42 -26.63 5.96
N LYS A 241 4.97 -26.07 4.82
CA LYS A 241 4.38 -24.72 4.80
C LYS A 241 2.92 -24.69 5.22
N SER A 242 2.22 -25.83 5.18
CA SER A 242 0.84 -25.96 5.58
C SER A 242 0.73 -25.77 7.09
N VAL A 243 -0.01 -24.73 7.51
CA VAL A 243 -0.24 -24.45 8.94
C VAL A 243 -0.87 -25.65 9.61
N LYS A 244 -1.86 -26.27 8.95
CA LYS A 244 -2.55 -27.45 9.47
C LYS A 244 -1.57 -28.61 9.73
N GLN A 245 -0.82 -29.03 8.71
CA GLN A 245 0.09 -30.17 8.83
C GLN A 245 1.18 -29.91 9.89
N LEU A 246 1.72 -28.69 9.92
CA LEU A 246 2.76 -28.34 10.87
C LEU A 246 2.22 -28.23 12.31
N SER A 247 1.03 -27.69 12.51
CA SER A 247 0.39 -27.65 13.84
C SER A 247 0.07 -29.04 14.38
N GLU A 248 -0.42 -29.95 13.52
CA GLU A 248 -0.67 -31.36 13.87
C GLU A 248 0.64 -32.04 14.29
N TRP A 249 1.69 -31.94 13.48
CA TRP A 249 3.02 -32.50 13.79
C TRP A 249 3.62 -31.93 15.08
N LEU A 250 3.54 -30.60 15.28
CA LEU A 250 4.04 -29.97 16.51
C LEU A 250 3.27 -30.47 17.73
N THR A 251 1.94 -30.62 17.63
CA THR A 251 1.11 -31.12 18.73
C THR A 251 1.49 -32.55 19.11
N GLU A 252 1.78 -33.41 18.13
CA GLU A 252 2.25 -34.77 18.36
C GLU A 252 3.62 -34.80 19.05
N GLU A 253 4.56 -33.96 18.62
CA GLU A 253 5.93 -33.93 19.14
C GLU A 253 6.08 -33.23 20.51
N THR A 254 5.23 -32.25 20.82
CA THR A 254 5.29 -31.52 22.09
C THR A 254 4.28 -32.01 23.12
N GLY A 255 3.21 -32.70 22.68
CA GLY A 255 2.08 -33.08 23.53
C GLY A 255 1.18 -31.90 23.93
N GLU A 256 1.39 -30.71 23.36
CA GLU A 256 0.63 -29.49 23.63
C GLU A 256 -0.14 -29.04 22.39
N GLU A 257 -1.40 -28.67 22.55
CA GLU A 257 -2.23 -28.22 21.43
C GLU A 257 -1.75 -26.86 20.90
N ILE A 258 -1.35 -26.83 19.62
CA ILE A 258 -0.87 -25.60 18.95
C ILE A 258 -2.01 -24.94 18.15
N SER A 259 -2.57 -23.86 18.70
CA SER A 259 -3.72 -23.15 18.13
C SER A 259 -3.40 -22.33 16.87
N ASP A 260 -2.19 -21.76 16.77
CA ASP A 260 -1.74 -21.04 15.58
C ASP A 260 -0.21 -21.04 15.42
N LEU A 261 0.24 -20.62 14.24
CA LEU A 261 1.67 -20.46 13.91
C LEU A 261 1.97 -19.03 13.47
N GLN A 262 1.37 -18.07 14.18
CA GLN A 262 1.68 -16.65 14.00
C GLN A 262 3.08 -16.34 14.53
N LYS A 263 3.61 -15.17 14.14
CA LYS A 263 4.99 -14.78 14.42
C LYS A 263 5.33 -14.81 15.92
N ASN A 264 4.43 -14.32 16.77
CA ASN A 264 4.65 -14.25 18.22
C ASN A 264 4.58 -15.65 18.83
N THR A 265 3.55 -16.42 18.50
CA THR A 265 3.37 -17.81 18.92
C THR A 265 4.59 -18.66 18.57
N VAL A 266 5.09 -18.58 17.34
CA VAL A 266 6.32 -19.30 16.93
C VAL A 266 7.54 -18.85 17.74
N ALA A 267 7.67 -17.56 18.06
CA ALA A 267 8.78 -17.07 18.86
C ALA A 267 8.73 -17.55 20.31
N GLU A 268 7.54 -17.66 20.89
CA GLU A 268 7.32 -18.23 22.23
C GLU A 268 7.59 -19.73 22.26
N LEU A 269 7.08 -20.48 21.28
CA LEU A 269 7.32 -21.92 21.16
C LEU A 269 8.82 -22.26 21.01
N ILE A 270 9.58 -21.46 20.25
CA ILE A 270 11.04 -21.64 20.13
C ILE A 270 11.73 -21.49 21.50
N LYS A 271 11.25 -20.59 22.36
CA LYS A 271 11.82 -20.37 23.70
C LYS A 271 11.39 -21.45 24.70
N ALA A 272 10.15 -21.93 24.58
CA ALA A 272 9.58 -22.90 25.52
C ALA A 272 10.01 -24.34 25.25
N THR A 273 10.26 -24.70 23.99
CA THR A 273 10.57 -26.09 23.62
C THR A 273 11.96 -26.52 24.07
N ASN A 274 12.05 -27.73 24.61
CA ASN A 274 13.30 -28.42 24.94
C ASN A 274 13.76 -29.41 23.85
N ASN A 275 12.93 -29.63 22.82
CA ASN A 275 13.23 -30.55 21.72
C ASN A 275 13.95 -29.80 20.59
N ASP A 276 15.20 -30.19 20.30
CA ASP A 276 16.04 -29.54 19.29
C ASP A 276 15.48 -29.66 17.87
N THR A 277 14.84 -30.79 17.54
CA THR A 277 14.17 -31.02 16.24
C THR A 277 13.00 -30.06 16.08
N VAL A 278 12.15 -29.94 17.11
CA VAL A 278 11.01 -29.00 17.13
C VAL A 278 11.51 -27.56 17.05
N ARG A 279 12.54 -27.22 17.83
CA ARG A 279 13.14 -25.87 17.80
C ARG A 279 13.62 -25.52 16.40
N ARG A 280 14.37 -26.42 15.75
CA ARG A 280 14.89 -26.20 14.40
C ARG A 280 13.76 -26.08 13.37
N MET A 281 12.73 -26.91 13.46
CA MET A 281 11.58 -26.83 12.57
C MET A 281 10.82 -25.49 12.70
N LEU A 282 10.65 -25.00 13.93
CA LEU A 282 10.06 -23.69 14.20
C LEU A 282 10.92 -22.52 13.69
N GLU A 283 12.25 -22.63 13.79
CA GLU A 283 13.19 -21.66 13.21
C GLU A 283 13.09 -21.62 11.69
N ILE A 284 13.08 -22.79 11.03
CA ILE A 284 12.89 -22.91 9.58
C ILE A 284 11.55 -22.28 9.18
N ARG A 285 10.47 -22.59 9.91
CA ARG A 285 9.16 -21.99 9.68
C ARG A 285 9.21 -20.46 9.76
N ARG A 286 9.88 -19.92 10.78
CA ARG A 286 10.04 -18.46 10.97
C ARG A 286 10.80 -17.82 9.81
N GLU A 287 11.81 -18.49 9.27
CA GLU A 287 12.58 -18.04 8.11
C GLU A 287 11.77 -18.09 6.81
N LEU A 288 11.12 -19.22 6.52
CA LEU A 288 10.27 -19.40 5.33
C LEU A 288 9.02 -18.50 5.33
N ALA A 289 8.55 -18.10 6.51
CA ALA A 289 7.40 -17.21 6.64
C ALA A 289 7.74 -15.73 6.35
N LYS A 290 9.01 -15.38 6.17
CA LYS A 290 9.43 -13.98 6.00
C LYS A 290 8.95 -13.43 4.67
N THR A 291 8.15 -12.36 4.73
CA THR A 291 7.46 -11.80 3.56
C THR A 291 8.25 -10.74 2.81
N SER A 292 9.44 -10.36 3.30
CA SER A 292 10.29 -9.32 2.71
C SER A 292 10.62 -9.60 1.24
N VAL A 293 10.70 -10.87 0.85
CA VAL A 293 11.02 -11.27 -0.52
C VAL A 293 9.88 -10.96 -1.50
N LYS A 294 8.62 -10.97 -1.03
CA LYS A 294 7.48 -10.54 -1.85
C LYS A 294 7.66 -9.11 -2.36
N LYS A 295 8.42 -8.27 -1.64
CA LYS A 295 8.74 -6.91 -2.08
C LYS A 295 9.73 -6.89 -3.24
N TYR A 296 10.74 -7.76 -3.25
CA TYR A 296 11.63 -7.93 -4.41
C TYR A 296 10.86 -8.46 -5.63
N THR A 297 9.94 -9.42 -5.43
CA THR A 297 9.07 -9.90 -6.51
C THR A 297 8.22 -8.76 -7.07
N ALA A 298 7.58 -7.97 -6.20
CA ALA A 298 6.79 -6.82 -6.62
C ALA A 298 7.63 -5.75 -7.36
N MET A 299 8.89 -5.51 -6.94
CA MET A 299 9.81 -4.64 -7.68
C MET A 299 10.10 -5.18 -9.07
N ARG A 300 10.42 -6.47 -9.19
CA ARG A 300 10.68 -7.13 -10.49
C ARG A 300 9.47 -7.09 -11.42
N GLU A 301 8.28 -7.31 -10.88
CA GLU A 301 7.04 -7.28 -11.67
C GLU A 301 6.66 -5.86 -12.12
N ALA A 302 6.88 -4.85 -11.27
CA ALA A 302 6.47 -3.48 -11.53
C ALA A 302 7.55 -2.58 -12.19
N VAL A 303 8.79 -3.05 -12.33
CA VAL A 303 9.88 -2.25 -12.93
C VAL A 303 9.59 -1.96 -14.40
N CYS A 304 9.56 -0.67 -14.73
CA CYS A 304 9.35 -0.14 -16.07
C CYS A 304 10.60 -0.27 -16.94
N ALA A 305 10.46 -0.02 -18.24
CA ALA A 305 11.55 -0.18 -19.22
C ALA A 305 12.81 0.64 -18.92
N ASP A 306 12.67 1.75 -18.20
CA ASP A 306 13.76 2.65 -17.78
C ASP A 306 14.36 2.31 -16.41
N GLY A 307 14.06 1.12 -15.87
CA GLY A 307 14.60 0.66 -14.58
C GLY A 307 13.95 1.33 -13.36
N ARG A 308 12.79 1.97 -13.52
CA ARG A 308 12.06 2.63 -12.42
C ARG A 308 10.77 1.91 -12.08
N VAL A 309 10.45 1.82 -10.79
CA VAL A 309 9.13 1.41 -10.32
C VAL A 309 8.25 2.63 -10.11
N ARG A 310 7.00 2.55 -10.54
CA ARG A 310 6.03 3.66 -10.58
C ARG A 310 4.71 3.26 -9.93
N GLY A 311 3.87 4.24 -9.58
CA GLY A 311 2.57 3.94 -8.95
C GLY A 311 2.70 3.35 -7.54
N LEU A 312 3.69 3.80 -6.78
CA LEU A 312 4.04 3.27 -5.45
C LEU A 312 3.18 3.87 -4.33
N LEU A 313 2.48 4.97 -4.60
CA LEU A 313 1.67 5.69 -3.65
C LEU A 313 0.28 5.94 -4.23
N GLN A 314 -0.70 6.11 -3.36
CA GLN A 314 -2.03 6.58 -3.74
C GLN A 314 -2.48 7.65 -2.74
N PHE A 315 -2.74 8.85 -3.25
CA PHE A 315 -3.40 9.91 -2.50
C PHE A 315 -4.82 9.51 -2.08
N TYR A 316 -5.23 9.88 -0.86
CA TYR A 316 -6.49 9.41 -0.25
C TYR A 316 -6.65 7.88 -0.19
N GLY A 317 -5.54 7.13 -0.28
CA GLY A 317 -5.55 5.68 -0.17
C GLY A 317 -6.04 5.18 1.20
N ALA A 318 -5.92 6.00 2.25
CA ALA A 318 -6.59 5.82 3.53
C ALA A 318 -7.64 6.95 3.72
N ASN A 319 -8.74 6.85 2.98
CA ASN A 319 -9.75 7.90 2.80
C ASN A 319 -10.25 8.54 4.10
N ARG A 320 -10.47 7.76 5.17
CA ARG A 320 -10.93 8.27 6.47
C ARG A 320 -10.01 9.32 7.11
N THR A 321 -8.73 9.35 6.74
CA THR A 321 -7.73 10.27 7.30
C THR A 321 -7.07 11.16 6.25
N GLY A 322 -7.42 10.98 4.97
CA GLY A 322 -6.74 11.63 3.84
C GLY A 322 -5.28 11.18 3.60
N ARG A 323 -4.76 10.21 4.38
CA ARG A 323 -3.36 9.77 4.25
C ARG A 323 -3.10 9.05 2.92
N TRP A 324 -1.87 9.23 2.42
CA TRP A 324 -1.34 8.43 1.33
C TRP A 324 -1.17 6.98 1.78
N ALA A 325 -1.48 6.04 0.89
CA ALA A 325 -1.22 4.63 1.12
C ALA A 325 -0.22 4.09 0.10
N GLY A 326 0.66 3.19 0.56
CA GLY A 326 1.57 2.46 -0.32
C GLY A 326 0.81 1.50 -1.25
N ARG A 327 1.33 1.35 -2.47
CA ARG A 327 0.87 0.40 -3.49
C ARG A 327 2.05 -0.43 -4.00
N LEU A 328 1.74 -1.55 -4.65
CA LEU A 328 2.72 -2.48 -5.22
C LEU A 328 3.73 -2.97 -4.15
N VAL A 329 4.92 -2.35 -4.09
CA VAL A 329 5.99 -2.68 -3.14
C VAL A 329 5.66 -2.24 -1.70
N GLN A 330 4.70 -1.32 -1.52
CA GLN A 330 4.34 -0.69 -0.24
C GLN A 330 5.57 -0.11 0.48
N VAL A 331 6.06 1.00 -0.06
CA VAL A 331 7.30 1.68 0.36
C VAL A 331 7.24 2.31 1.76
N GLN A 332 6.04 2.54 2.30
CA GLN A 332 5.85 3.10 3.64
C GLN A 332 6.16 2.11 4.77
N ASN A 333 6.21 0.80 4.48
CA ASN A 333 6.47 -0.24 5.48
C ASN A 333 7.70 -1.07 5.13
N LEU A 334 8.80 -0.42 4.72
CA LEU A 334 10.06 -1.13 4.45
C LEU A 334 10.81 -1.40 5.77
N PRO A 335 11.30 -2.63 6.00
CA PRO A 335 12.19 -2.96 7.13
C PRO A 335 13.35 -1.98 7.27
N ARG A 336 13.74 -1.66 8.51
CA ARG A 336 14.97 -0.94 8.81
C ARG A 336 16.17 -1.88 8.63
N ASN A 337 17.34 -1.30 8.36
CA ASN A 337 18.60 -2.02 8.28
C ASN A 337 19.42 -1.78 9.55
N TYR A 338 20.15 -2.80 9.99
CA TYR A 338 21.05 -2.80 11.13
C TYR A 338 22.38 -3.50 10.80
N LEU A 339 22.61 -3.87 9.53
CA LEU A 339 23.84 -4.50 9.07
C LEU A 339 24.98 -3.48 9.03
N GLU A 340 26.06 -3.73 9.77
CA GLU A 340 27.25 -2.87 9.77
C GLU A 340 27.97 -2.89 8.41
N THR A 341 28.03 -4.05 7.75
CA THR A 341 28.72 -4.26 6.46
C THR A 341 27.77 -4.20 5.27
N LEU A 342 26.91 -3.17 5.23
CA LEU A 342 25.81 -3.05 4.26
C LEU A 342 26.28 -3.13 2.80
N SER A 343 27.40 -2.50 2.44
CA SER A 343 27.96 -2.53 1.07
C SER A 343 28.36 -3.96 0.68
N HIS A 344 29.10 -4.64 1.55
CA HIS A 344 29.53 -6.02 1.31
C HIS A 344 28.34 -6.99 1.18
N ALA A 345 27.33 -6.85 2.04
CA ALA A 345 26.11 -7.64 1.95
C ALA A 345 25.43 -7.47 0.57
N ARG A 346 25.33 -6.22 0.08
CA ARG A 346 24.77 -5.94 -1.26
C ARG A 346 25.59 -6.59 -2.36
N ASP A 347 26.91 -6.46 -2.32
CA ASP A 347 27.78 -7.01 -3.36
C ASP A 347 27.70 -8.54 -3.41
N CYS A 348 27.65 -9.20 -2.24
CA CYS A 348 27.46 -10.65 -2.16
C CYS A 348 26.11 -11.09 -2.71
N VAL A 349 25.02 -10.37 -2.42
CA VAL A 349 23.69 -10.65 -2.99
C VAL A 349 23.69 -10.46 -4.50
N LYS A 350 24.23 -9.35 -5.01
CA LYS A 350 24.32 -9.08 -6.45
C LYS A 350 25.15 -10.14 -7.18
N ALA A 351 26.23 -10.59 -6.57
CA ALA A 351 27.08 -11.67 -7.07
C ALA A 351 26.54 -13.08 -6.80
N LYS A 352 25.35 -13.22 -6.18
CA LYS A 352 24.69 -14.49 -5.86
C LYS A 352 25.55 -15.44 -5.01
N LYS A 353 26.39 -14.89 -4.12
CA LYS A 353 27.30 -15.65 -3.25
C LYS A 353 26.58 -16.16 -2.00
N VAL A 354 25.68 -17.14 -2.16
CA VAL A 354 24.84 -17.68 -1.08
C VAL A 354 25.68 -18.20 0.10
N ASP A 355 26.75 -18.94 -0.14
CA ASP A 355 27.58 -19.51 0.93
C ASP A 355 28.29 -18.44 1.76
N ALA A 356 28.75 -17.37 1.12
CA ALA A 356 29.32 -16.23 1.82
C ALA A 356 28.28 -15.52 2.69
N LEU A 357 27.03 -15.39 2.19
CA LEU A 357 25.94 -14.79 2.95
C LEU A 357 25.58 -15.64 4.19
N LYS A 358 25.55 -16.97 4.05
CA LYS A 358 25.34 -17.89 5.18
C LYS A 358 26.47 -17.78 6.20
N LEU A 359 27.72 -17.78 5.75
CA LEU A 359 28.89 -17.73 6.64
C LEU A 359 28.96 -16.41 7.43
N ILE A 360 28.68 -15.28 6.78
CA ILE A 360 28.85 -13.95 7.39
C ILE A 360 27.61 -13.53 8.19
N TYR A 361 26.42 -13.80 7.69
CA TYR A 361 25.16 -13.28 8.26
C TYR A 361 24.27 -14.35 8.87
N GLY A 362 24.54 -15.65 8.62
CA GLY A 362 23.73 -16.78 9.10
C GLY A 362 22.36 -16.83 8.45
N ASN A 363 21.44 -16.00 8.95
CA ASN A 363 20.06 -15.92 8.48
C ASN A 363 19.98 -15.06 7.20
N VAL A 364 20.14 -15.71 6.05
CA VAL A 364 20.06 -15.05 4.74
C VAL A 364 18.72 -14.35 4.51
N PRO A 365 17.54 -14.94 4.82
CA PRO A 365 16.25 -14.26 4.65
C PRO A 365 16.15 -12.93 5.44
N ASP A 366 16.72 -12.88 6.65
CA ASP A 366 16.84 -11.64 7.42
C ASP A 366 17.78 -10.62 6.77
N ALA A 367 18.97 -11.04 6.34
CA ALA A 367 19.89 -10.16 5.63
C ALA A 367 19.21 -9.55 4.39
N LEU A 368 18.53 -10.36 3.57
CA LEU A 368 17.78 -9.89 2.40
C LEU A 368 16.66 -8.90 2.79
N SER A 369 15.98 -9.14 3.92
CA SER A 369 14.95 -8.24 4.45
C SER A 369 15.51 -6.87 4.83
N GLN A 370 16.71 -6.82 5.43
CA GLN A 370 17.35 -5.58 5.83
C GLN A 370 17.87 -4.79 4.61
N LEU A 371 18.23 -5.47 3.53
CA LEU A 371 18.74 -4.85 2.30
C LEU A 371 17.66 -4.19 1.41
N ILE A 372 16.39 -4.48 1.63
CA ILE A 372 15.30 -4.08 0.70
C ILE A 372 15.23 -2.58 0.42
N ARG A 373 15.53 -1.72 1.40
CA ARG A 373 15.56 -0.26 1.20
C ARG A 373 16.65 0.16 0.22
N THR A 374 17.77 -0.56 0.21
CA THR A 374 18.93 -0.29 -0.65
C THR A 374 18.71 -0.69 -2.10
N ALA A 375 17.63 -1.42 -2.39
CA ALA A 375 17.21 -1.71 -3.75
C ALA A 375 16.70 -0.46 -4.47
N PHE A 376 16.22 0.55 -3.75
CA PHE A 376 15.90 1.84 -4.32
C PHE A 376 17.18 2.68 -4.42
N ILE A 377 17.45 3.21 -5.61
CA ILE A 377 18.67 3.98 -5.91
C ILE A 377 18.31 5.35 -6.49
N PRO A 378 19.12 6.39 -6.22
CA PRO A 378 18.91 7.69 -6.86
C PRO A 378 19.24 7.59 -8.35
N ALA A 379 18.75 8.56 -9.12
CA ALA A 379 19.17 8.71 -10.51
C ALA A 379 20.70 8.98 -10.60
N PRO A 380 21.36 8.67 -11.73
CA PRO A 380 22.77 8.98 -11.90
C PRO A 380 23.09 10.45 -11.56
N GLY A 381 24.15 10.67 -10.77
CA GLY A 381 24.56 12.01 -10.33
C GLY A 381 23.69 12.65 -9.23
N HIS A 382 22.72 11.92 -8.67
CA HIS A 382 21.82 12.43 -7.63
C HIS A 382 21.97 11.65 -6.31
N VAL A 383 21.43 12.23 -5.24
CA VAL A 383 21.32 11.60 -3.92
C VAL A 383 19.87 11.66 -3.42
N PHE A 384 19.51 10.77 -2.50
CA PHE A 384 18.25 10.90 -1.78
C PHE A 384 18.39 11.87 -0.62
N VAL A 385 17.40 12.76 -0.50
CA VAL A 385 17.24 13.64 0.66
C VAL A 385 15.99 13.19 1.41
N VAL A 386 16.15 12.87 2.68
CA VAL A 386 15.06 12.43 3.55
C VAL A 386 14.85 13.49 4.63
N ALA A 387 13.64 14.05 4.68
CA ALA A 387 13.20 14.95 5.73
C ALA A 387 11.96 14.34 6.39
N ASP A 388 11.92 14.38 7.73
CA ASP A 388 10.83 13.84 8.52
C ASP A 388 10.44 14.83 9.62
N PHE A 389 9.16 14.92 9.92
CA PHE A 389 8.70 15.80 10.99
C PHE A 389 8.90 15.14 12.36
N SER A 390 9.59 15.82 13.26
CA SER A 390 9.80 15.31 14.63
C SER A 390 8.51 15.40 15.46
N ALA A 391 7.89 14.25 15.69
CA ALA A 391 6.72 14.08 16.56
C ALA A 391 5.53 15.00 16.18
N ILE A 392 5.24 15.08 14.88
CA ILE A 392 4.20 15.98 14.35
C ILE A 392 2.82 15.69 14.94
N GLU A 393 2.47 14.43 15.13
CA GLU A 393 1.22 14.00 15.74
C GLU A 393 1.02 14.59 17.13
N ALA A 394 2.03 14.46 17.99
CA ALA A 394 2.01 14.97 19.36
C ALA A 394 1.97 16.50 19.40
N ARG A 395 2.59 17.18 18.43
CA ARG A 395 2.54 18.64 18.29
C ARG A 395 1.14 19.12 17.88
N ILE A 396 0.55 18.50 16.85
CA ILE A 396 -0.75 18.92 16.32
C ILE A 396 -1.84 18.74 17.37
N ILE A 397 -1.88 17.58 18.05
CA ILE A 397 -2.93 17.35 19.04
C ILE A 397 -2.82 18.29 20.24
N ALA A 398 -1.60 18.55 20.72
CA ALA A 398 -1.38 19.51 21.80
C ALA A 398 -1.79 20.92 21.39
N TRP A 399 -1.50 21.32 20.14
CA TRP A 399 -1.87 22.62 19.61
C TRP A 399 -3.39 22.78 19.46
N LEU A 400 -4.08 21.79 18.88
CA LEU A 400 -5.54 21.79 18.74
C LEU A 400 -6.25 21.79 20.09
N ALA A 401 -5.73 21.06 21.07
CA ALA A 401 -6.29 20.98 22.41
C ALA A 401 -5.98 22.22 23.27
N GLY A 402 -4.93 22.98 22.94
CA GLY A 402 -4.39 24.01 23.84
C GLY A 402 -3.69 23.42 25.08
N GLU A 403 -3.02 22.27 24.93
CA GLU A 403 -2.30 21.59 26.01
C GLU A 403 -0.92 22.24 26.24
N GLN A 404 -0.91 23.29 27.06
CA GLN A 404 0.20 24.25 27.14
C GLN A 404 1.54 23.64 27.58
N TRP A 405 1.55 22.74 28.56
CA TRP A 405 2.80 22.17 29.07
C TRP A 405 3.55 21.37 27.98
N ARG A 406 2.81 20.72 27.07
CA ARG A 406 3.40 20.02 25.92
C ARG A 406 3.98 20.98 24.90
N LEU A 407 3.26 22.07 24.63
CA LEU A 407 3.72 23.12 23.73
C LEU A 407 5.01 23.75 24.25
N GLU A 408 5.14 23.95 25.56
CA GLU A 408 6.37 24.44 26.21
C GLU A 408 7.52 23.45 26.08
N VAL A 409 7.29 22.14 26.27
CA VAL A 409 8.31 21.10 26.02
C VAL A 409 8.80 21.18 24.58
N PHE A 410 7.90 21.35 23.62
CA PHE A 410 8.26 21.48 22.21
C PHE A 410 8.97 22.78 21.85
N ALA A 411 8.67 23.88 22.56
CA ALA A 411 9.31 25.18 22.37
C ALA A 411 10.72 25.25 23.00
N THR A 412 11.01 24.39 23.99
CA THR A 412 12.28 24.37 24.72
C THR A 412 13.23 23.30 24.18
N HIS A 413 13.16 22.08 24.69
CA HIS A 413 14.13 21.01 24.42
C HIS A 413 13.57 19.88 23.55
N GLY A 414 12.27 19.84 23.29
CA GLY A 414 11.61 18.89 22.39
C GLY A 414 11.56 17.43 22.85
N LYS A 415 11.98 17.14 24.10
CA LYS A 415 12.06 15.77 24.66
C LYS A 415 10.70 15.33 25.21
N ILE A 416 9.72 15.16 24.33
CA ILE A 416 8.34 14.91 24.72
C ILE A 416 8.15 13.58 25.46
N TYR A 417 8.91 12.54 25.12
CA TYR A 417 8.74 11.23 25.77
C TYR A 417 9.26 11.24 27.21
N GLU A 418 10.38 11.91 27.43
CA GLU A 418 10.97 12.16 28.74
C GLU A 418 10.05 13.05 29.57
N ALA A 419 9.48 14.11 28.98
CA ALA A 419 8.53 14.99 29.67
C ALA A 419 7.21 14.26 30.02
N SER A 420 6.65 13.47 29.10
CA SER A 420 5.46 12.64 29.37
C SER A 420 5.72 11.63 30.48
N ALA A 421 6.89 10.97 30.48
CA ALA A 421 7.28 10.08 31.56
C ALA A 421 7.42 10.82 32.90
N SER A 422 8.07 11.99 32.88
CA SER A 422 8.22 12.86 34.06
C SER A 422 6.87 13.22 34.68
N GLN A 423 5.92 13.67 33.87
CA GLN A 423 4.56 14.03 34.32
C GLN A 423 3.77 12.82 34.83
N MET A 424 3.89 11.66 34.18
CA MET A 424 3.14 10.45 34.57
C MET A 424 3.67 9.79 35.84
N PHE A 425 4.98 9.84 36.08
CA PHE A 425 5.64 9.12 37.17
C PHE A 425 6.19 10.03 38.29
N GLY A 426 6.10 11.35 38.14
CA GLY A 426 6.56 12.32 39.14
C GLY A 426 8.08 12.36 39.31
N VAL A 427 8.84 11.95 38.28
CA VAL A 427 10.31 11.90 38.29
C VAL A 427 10.86 13.12 37.55
N PRO A 428 11.88 13.83 38.07
CA PRO A 428 12.52 14.94 37.34
C PRO A 428 13.04 14.52 35.96
N ILE A 429 12.80 15.35 34.94
CA ILE A 429 13.15 15.02 33.55
C ILE A 429 14.66 14.79 33.36
N GLU A 430 15.49 15.44 34.17
CA GLU A 430 16.95 15.32 34.16
C GLU A 430 17.41 13.92 34.56
N LYS A 431 16.62 13.21 35.38
CA LYS A 431 16.91 11.83 35.76
C LYS A 431 16.58 10.85 34.64
N ILE A 432 15.68 11.19 33.73
CA ILE A 432 15.29 10.36 32.58
C ILE A 432 16.31 10.55 31.44
N ALA A 433 17.57 10.23 31.73
CA ALA A 433 18.71 10.40 30.84
C ALA A 433 19.50 9.10 30.71
N LYS A 434 20.08 8.85 29.53
CA LYS A 434 20.83 7.62 29.24
C LYS A 434 21.97 7.44 30.25
N GLY A 435 21.98 6.30 30.94
CA GLY A 435 22.94 5.99 32.01
C GLY A 435 22.34 6.03 33.42
N ASN A 436 21.15 6.58 33.59
CA ASN A 436 20.40 6.54 34.85
C ASN A 436 19.38 5.39 34.86
N PRO A 437 19.06 4.81 36.04
CA PRO A 437 18.01 3.81 36.18
C PRO A 437 16.64 4.27 35.64
N GLU A 438 16.31 5.55 35.82
CA GLU A 438 15.03 6.13 35.41
C GLU A 438 14.88 6.29 33.89
N TYR A 439 15.95 6.05 33.12
CA TYR A 439 15.87 6.12 31.65
C TYR A 439 14.88 5.10 31.06
N GLU A 440 14.62 3.99 31.75
CA GLU A 440 13.60 3.01 31.34
C GLU A 440 12.21 3.63 31.25
N LEU A 441 11.90 4.64 32.09
CA LEU A 441 10.62 5.34 32.07
C LEU A 441 10.38 6.10 30.76
N ARG A 442 11.45 6.50 30.05
CA ARG A 442 11.34 7.14 28.74
C ARG A 442 10.56 6.26 27.76
N GLN A 443 10.80 4.96 27.80
CA GLN A 443 10.12 4.03 26.89
C GLN A 443 8.63 3.92 27.24
N LYS A 444 8.29 3.87 28.53
CA LYS A 444 6.90 3.92 29.02
C LYS A 444 6.20 5.21 28.57
N GLY A 445 6.87 6.36 28.70
CA GLY A 445 6.38 7.65 28.22
C GLY A 445 6.16 7.69 26.71
N LYS A 446 7.06 7.10 25.92
CA LYS A 446 6.93 6.98 24.46
C LYS A 446 5.71 6.16 24.05
N VAL A 447 5.51 4.98 24.65
CA VAL A 447 4.38 4.10 24.31
C VAL A 447 3.05 4.78 24.67
N ALA A 448 2.97 5.40 25.85
CA ALA A 448 1.80 6.15 26.27
C ALA A 448 1.50 7.32 25.31
N GLU A 449 2.52 8.06 24.90
CA GLU A 449 2.39 9.18 23.96
C GLU A 449 1.79 8.76 22.61
N LEU A 450 2.27 7.65 22.07
CA LEU A 450 1.85 7.15 20.76
C LEU A 450 0.48 6.46 20.79
N ALA A 451 0.14 5.80 21.90
CA ALA A 451 -1.09 5.03 22.02
C ALA A 451 -2.29 5.89 22.46
N LEU A 452 -2.08 6.77 23.44
CA LEU A 452 -3.18 7.37 24.20
C LEU A 452 -3.68 8.69 23.63
N GLY A 453 -2.88 9.38 22.81
CA GLY A 453 -3.28 10.63 22.14
C GLY A 453 -4.56 10.54 21.32
N TYR A 454 -4.94 9.35 20.86
CA TYR A 454 -6.11 9.12 20.02
C TYR A 454 -7.14 8.22 20.70
N GLN A 455 -7.44 8.51 21.98
CA GLN A 455 -8.36 7.75 22.84
C GLN A 455 -7.99 6.28 23.08
N GLY A 456 -6.74 5.88 22.81
CA GLY A 456 -6.27 4.53 23.11
C GLY A 456 -6.43 4.18 24.60
N ALA A 457 -6.53 2.88 24.87
CA ALA A 457 -6.58 2.29 26.20
C ALA A 457 -5.60 1.10 26.29
N SER A 458 -5.76 0.19 27.26
CA SER A 458 -4.87 -0.95 27.48
C SER A 458 -4.60 -1.76 26.21
N GLY A 459 -5.62 -2.04 25.39
CA GLY A 459 -5.44 -2.76 24.13
C GLY A 459 -4.53 -2.04 23.12
N ALA A 460 -4.58 -0.70 23.07
CA ALA A 460 -3.69 0.08 22.21
C ALA A 460 -2.23 0.06 22.72
N LEU A 461 -2.04 0.08 24.05
CA LEU A 461 -0.72 -0.07 24.68
C LEU A 461 -0.11 -1.45 24.39
N ILE A 462 -0.90 -2.53 24.53
CA ILE A 462 -0.49 -3.89 24.20
C ILE A 462 -0.07 -3.98 22.73
N THR A 463 -0.89 -3.44 21.82
CA THR A 463 -0.58 -3.43 20.37
C THR A 463 0.71 -2.68 20.03
N MET A 464 1.05 -1.65 20.80
CA MET A 464 2.29 -0.89 20.67
C MET A 464 3.50 -1.58 21.34
N GLY A 465 3.33 -2.81 21.84
CA GLY A 465 4.38 -3.63 22.43
C GLY A 465 4.66 -3.31 23.90
N ALA A 466 3.68 -2.80 24.65
CA ALA A 466 3.87 -2.48 26.07
C ALA A 466 4.39 -3.70 26.86
N LEU A 467 3.80 -4.87 26.65
CA LEU A 467 4.17 -6.11 27.35
C LEU A 467 5.59 -6.57 27.00
N ASP A 468 5.95 -6.53 25.71
CA ASP A 468 7.30 -6.86 25.22
C ASP A 468 8.39 -5.95 25.82
N MET A 469 8.00 -4.76 26.30
CA MET A 469 8.87 -3.78 26.93
C MET A 469 8.91 -3.91 28.46
N GLY A 470 8.34 -4.99 29.03
CA GLY A 470 8.37 -5.29 30.45
C GLY A 470 7.32 -4.55 31.29
N LEU A 471 6.27 -4.01 30.67
CA LEU A 471 5.09 -3.53 31.40
C LEU A 471 4.19 -4.73 31.73
N ALA A 472 3.76 -4.83 32.99
CA ALA A 472 2.75 -5.80 33.39
C ALA A 472 1.37 -5.35 32.90
N GLU A 473 0.50 -6.30 32.54
CA GLU A 473 -0.83 -5.99 32.00
C GLU A 473 -1.68 -5.22 33.00
N GLU A 474 -1.50 -5.50 34.29
CA GLU A 474 -2.16 -4.87 35.42
C GLU A 474 -1.77 -3.39 35.59
N GLU A 475 -0.60 -2.98 35.11
CA GLU A 475 -0.12 -1.59 35.17
C GLU A 475 -0.77 -0.70 34.08
N LEU A 476 -1.30 -1.31 33.01
CA LEU A 476 -1.78 -0.57 31.84
C LEU A 476 -2.98 0.36 32.13
N PRO A 477 -4.02 -0.05 32.88
CA PRO A 477 -5.13 0.84 33.21
C PRO A 477 -4.68 2.07 33.98
N GLU A 478 -3.72 1.90 34.91
CA GLU A 478 -3.17 3.02 35.68
C GLU A 478 -2.38 3.98 34.79
N MET A 479 -1.58 3.47 33.85
CA MET A 479 -0.89 4.30 32.87
C MET A 479 -1.85 5.14 32.03
N VAL A 480 -2.98 4.56 31.61
CA VAL A 480 -4.04 5.27 30.88
C VAL A 480 -4.59 6.42 31.72
N LEU A 481 -4.92 6.16 32.99
CA LEU A 481 -5.45 7.18 33.90
C LEU A 481 -4.45 8.31 34.15
N ARG A 482 -3.18 7.98 34.44
CA ARG A 482 -2.11 8.96 34.68
C ARG A 482 -1.88 9.84 33.46
N TRP A 483 -1.82 9.26 32.26
CA TRP A 483 -1.67 10.03 31.03
C TRP A 483 -2.85 10.96 30.81
N ARG A 484 -4.10 10.49 30.96
CA ARG A 484 -5.30 11.34 30.81
C ARG A 484 -5.33 12.46 31.84
N ALA A 485 -4.95 12.18 33.09
CA ALA A 485 -4.87 13.18 34.15
C ALA A 485 -3.83 14.28 33.86
N ALA A 486 -2.71 13.93 33.22
CA ALA A 486 -1.69 14.88 32.78
C ALA A 486 -2.07 15.64 31.49
N ASN A 487 -3.10 15.20 30.77
CA ASN A 487 -3.45 15.68 29.42
C ASN A 487 -4.92 16.08 29.30
N LYS A 488 -5.41 16.83 30.29
CA LYS A 488 -6.83 17.15 30.43
C LYS A 488 -7.39 17.87 29.21
N ARG A 489 -6.63 18.78 28.59
CA ARG A 489 -7.13 19.54 27.44
C ARG A 489 -7.28 18.67 26.22
N ILE A 490 -6.39 17.70 26.05
CA ILE A 490 -6.52 16.70 24.98
C ILE A 490 -7.75 15.82 25.21
N VAL A 491 -8.00 15.42 26.46
CA VAL A 491 -9.21 14.66 26.83
C VAL A 491 -10.49 15.48 26.60
N ASP A 492 -10.49 16.77 26.98
CA ASP A 492 -11.61 17.68 26.73
C ASP A 492 -11.90 17.83 25.24
N LEU A 493 -10.85 17.94 24.41
CA LEU A 493 -10.96 18.01 22.95
C LEU A 493 -11.67 16.77 22.38
N TRP A 494 -11.32 15.58 22.85
CA TRP A 494 -11.94 14.33 22.39
C TRP A 494 -13.45 14.34 22.58
N TYR A 495 -13.92 14.62 23.79
CA TYR A 495 -15.35 14.65 24.10
C TYR A 495 -16.06 15.82 23.43
N SER A 496 -15.37 16.95 23.25
CA SER A 496 -15.92 18.09 22.50
C SER A 496 -16.18 17.73 21.04
N LEU A 497 -15.28 16.99 20.40
CA LEU A 497 -15.47 16.51 19.02
C LEU A 497 -16.57 15.44 18.93
N GLU A 498 -16.64 14.52 19.90
CA GLU A 498 -17.69 13.50 19.95
C GLU A 498 -19.08 14.13 20.11
N ASN A 499 -19.23 15.14 20.98
CA ASN A 499 -20.50 15.84 21.17
C ASN A 499 -20.93 16.69 19.97
N ALA A 500 -20.00 17.04 19.08
CA ALA A 500 -20.27 17.84 17.88
C ALA A 500 -20.64 17.02 16.65
N ALA A 501 -20.34 15.71 16.66
CA ALA A 501 -20.64 14.75 15.59
C ALA A 501 -22.05 14.18 15.76
#